data_AF-A0A7E4W5K8-F1
#
_entry.id   AF-A0A7E4W5K8-F1
#
_cell.length_a   1.000
_cell.length_b   1.000
_cell.length_c   1.000
_cell.angle_alpha   90.00
_cell.angle_beta   90.00
_cell.angle_gamma   90.00
#
_symmetry.space_group_name_H-M   'P 1'
#
loop_
_entity.id
_entity.type
_entity.pdbx_description
1 polymer ?
#
loop_
_entity_poly.entity_id
_entity_poly.type
_entity_poly.pdbx_seq_one_letter_code
_entity_poly.pdbx_strand_id
1 'polypeptide(L)'
;MMFVGRVQLQLGLILCVLIIAVWGSTPWYQARDASSAAPQQAPFNFRCETECSTTMDCATGLSCFQATADSNGCCLKALKPNETGCLIDDQCKRACESTHCDSTQSQPRCLCDTGRHFLFNKCWKKCPEFAHPEPVVDATGFSQCVLKVDSKTAMNYMRRFRRQMRSNFC
;
A
#
# COMPACT_ATOMS: atom_id res chain seq x y z
N MET A 1 20.42 -22.19 -70.55
CA MET A 1 20.62 -20.78 -70.94
C MET A 1 19.93 -19.94 -69.87
N MET A 2 20.58 -19.53 -68.78
CA MET A 2 21.59 -18.47 -68.60
C MET A 2 21.15 -17.08 -69.11
N PHE A 3 21.40 -16.09 -68.23
CA PHE A 3 21.36 -14.61 -68.36
C PHE A 3 20.01 -13.90 -68.04
N VAL A 4 19.89 -13.24 -66.88
CA VAL A 4 20.28 -11.84 -66.50
C VAL A 4 19.08 -10.89 -66.70
N GLY A 5 18.74 -9.94 -65.82
CA GLY A 5 19.29 -9.54 -64.54
C GLY A 5 18.56 -8.30 -64.01
N ARG A 6 18.76 -8.04 -62.70
CA ARG A 6 18.91 -6.73 -62.03
C ARG A 6 18.20 -5.50 -62.62
N VAL A 7 16.99 -5.24 -62.16
CA VAL A 7 16.40 -3.91 -61.88
C VAL A 7 15.33 -4.22 -60.81
N GLN A 8 15.31 -3.78 -59.55
CA GLN A 8 15.43 -2.42 -59.02
C GLN A 8 15.59 -2.57 -57.49
N LEU A 9 16.80 -2.93 -57.04
CA LEU A 9 17.18 -3.02 -55.63
C LEU A 9 17.49 -1.61 -55.10
N GLN A 10 16.49 -0.72 -55.06
CA GLN A 10 16.65 0.67 -54.58
C GLN A 10 15.37 1.27 -53.97
N LEU A 11 14.58 0.48 -53.24
CA LEU A 11 13.51 1.00 -52.38
C LEU A 11 13.53 0.39 -50.96
N GLY A 12 14.68 -0.11 -50.53
CA GLY A 12 14.87 -0.80 -49.25
C GLY A 12 15.52 0.02 -48.13
N LEU A 13 15.77 1.32 -48.29
CA LEU A 13 16.62 2.06 -47.34
C LEU A 13 16.13 3.46 -46.92
N ILE A 14 14.98 3.93 -47.39
CA ILE A 14 14.44 5.26 -47.02
C ILE A 14 13.23 5.17 -46.07
N LEU A 15 12.64 3.98 -45.87
CA LEU A 15 11.54 3.82 -44.90
C LEU A 15 11.96 3.41 -43.48
N CYS A 16 13.22 3.01 -43.25
CA CYS A 16 13.71 2.62 -41.92
C CYS A 16 14.30 3.77 -41.08
N VAL A 17 14.45 4.98 -41.64
CA VAL A 17 15.06 6.13 -40.92
C VAL A 17 14.01 7.05 -40.28
N LEU A 18 12.70 6.84 -40.49
CA LEU A 18 11.64 7.67 -39.91
C LEU A 18 10.79 6.98 -38.82
N ILE A 19 11.23 5.82 -38.30
CA ILE A 19 10.56 5.12 -37.18
C ILE A 19 11.51 4.98 -35.95
N ILE A 20 12.47 5.92 -35.78
CA ILE A 20 13.35 5.97 -34.59
C ILE A 20 13.25 7.33 -33.87
N ALA A 21 12.10 8.00 -33.97
CA ALA A 21 11.92 9.33 -33.37
C ALA A 21 10.65 9.48 -32.53
N VAL A 22 10.24 8.44 -31.79
CA VAL A 22 9.34 8.60 -30.62
C VAL A 22 9.69 7.58 -29.54
N TRP A 23 10.98 7.47 -29.18
CA TRP A 23 11.37 6.96 -27.87
C TRP A 23 11.73 8.18 -27.03
N GLY A 24 10.69 8.82 -26.48
CA GLY A 24 10.84 9.79 -25.39
C GLY A 24 11.25 9.03 -24.14
N SER A 25 12.55 8.78 -24.00
CA SER A 25 13.19 8.38 -22.75
C SER A 25 13.07 9.53 -21.76
N THR A 26 11.94 9.60 -21.04
CA THR A 26 11.84 10.44 -19.84
C THR A 26 12.86 9.94 -18.82
N PRO A 27 13.85 10.76 -18.42
CA PRO A 27 14.77 10.40 -17.35
C PRO A 27 13.99 10.20 -16.06
N TRP A 28 14.38 9.19 -15.27
CA TRP A 28 13.75 8.83 -13.99
C TRP A 28 13.83 9.93 -12.90
N TYR A 29 14.42 11.10 -13.20
CA TYR A 29 14.55 12.22 -12.28
C TYR A 29 13.60 13.40 -12.56
N GLN A 30 12.77 13.37 -13.61
CA GLN A 30 11.75 14.40 -13.78
C GLN A 30 10.68 14.24 -12.70
N ALA A 31 10.71 15.13 -11.71
CA ALA A 31 9.58 15.39 -10.83
C ALA A 31 8.38 15.69 -11.72
N ARG A 32 7.42 14.77 -11.77
CA ARG A 32 6.11 15.02 -12.36
C ARG A 32 5.55 16.24 -11.63
N ASP A 33 5.18 17.26 -12.39
CA ASP A 33 4.33 18.33 -11.90
C ASP A 33 3.17 17.69 -11.15
N ALA A 34 3.12 18.00 -9.86
CA ALA A 34 2.14 17.51 -8.90
C ALA A 34 0.75 18.00 -9.31
N SER A 35 0.12 17.27 -10.23
CA SER A 35 -1.28 17.39 -10.59
C SER A 35 -1.95 16.02 -10.64
N SER A 36 -1.43 15.06 -9.87
CA SER A 36 -2.28 14.03 -9.29
C SER A 36 -2.89 14.64 -8.03
N ALA A 37 -4.09 15.20 -8.16
CA ALA A 37 -4.94 15.47 -7.03
C ALA A 37 -4.99 14.20 -6.17
N ALA A 38 -4.28 14.24 -5.04
CA ALA A 38 -4.48 13.28 -3.97
C ALA A 38 -5.99 13.24 -3.68
N PRO A 39 -6.57 12.08 -3.32
CA PRO A 39 -7.93 12.09 -2.82
C PRO A 39 -7.95 13.04 -1.63
N GLN A 40 -8.58 14.21 -1.81
CA GLN A 40 -8.88 15.13 -0.74
C GLN A 40 -9.86 14.41 0.17
N GLN A 41 -9.33 13.64 1.12
CA GLN A 41 -10.08 13.18 2.26
C GLN A 41 -10.69 14.45 2.89
N ALA A 42 -12.01 14.46 3.02
CA ALA A 42 -12.76 15.58 3.57
C ALA A 42 -12.09 16.08 4.87
N PRO A 43 -12.12 17.40 5.15
CA PRO A 43 -11.49 17.95 6.34
C PRO A 43 -12.20 17.41 7.57
N PHE A 44 -11.67 16.33 8.14
CA PHE A 44 -12.03 15.91 9.48
C PHE A 44 -11.60 17.04 10.41
N ASN A 45 -12.58 17.68 11.06
CA ASN A 45 -12.37 18.77 12.01
C ASN A 45 -11.82 18.20 13.33
N PHE A 46 -10.66 17.55 13.28
CA PHE A 46 -9.93 17.14 14.47
C PHE A 46 -8.87 18.19 14.77
N ARG A 47 -8.80 18.59 16.04
CA ARG A 47 -7.78 19.53 16.49
C ARG A 47 -6.49 18.76 16.72
N CYS A 48 -5.46 19.07 15.93
CA CYS A 48 -4.14 18.53 16.17
C CYS A 48 -3.59 19.06 17.51
N GLU A 49 -3.11 18.16 18.36
CA GLU A 49 -2.50 18.55 19.64
C GLU A 49 -1.07 19.08 19.46
N THR A 50 -0.30 18.42 18.57
CA THR A 50 1.09 18.78 18.27
C THR A 50 1.31 18.81 16.77
N GLU A 51 1.49 20.00 16.21
CA GLU A 51 1.82 20.21 14.80
C GLU A 51 3.26 19.79 14.48
N CYS A 52 3.51 19.40 13.23
CA CYS A 52 4.84 19.00 12.77
C CYS A 52 5.06 19.34 11.30
N SER A 53 6.30 19.63 10.94
CA SER A 53 6.74 19.69 9.54
C SER A 53 7.36 18.37 9.09
N THR A 54 8.02 17.67 10.01
CA THR A 54 8.66 16.38 9.79
C THR A 54 8.45 15.45 10.99
N THR A 55 8.70 14.15 10.82
CA THR A 55 8.64 13.18 11.93
C THR A 55 9.61 13.50 13.07
N MET A 56 10.68 14.27 12.82
CA MET A 56 11.65 14.65 13.85
C MET A 56 11.11 15.68 14.84
N ASP A 57 10.02 16.38 14.48
CA ASP A 57 9.36 17.35 15.36
C ASP A 57 8.48 16.64 16.41
N CYS A 58 8.23 15.35 16.22
CA CYS A 58 7.33 14.56 17.06
C CYS A 58 8.07 13.82 18.18
N ALA A 59 7.39 13.63 19.31
CA ALA A 59 7.88 12.80 20.40
C ALA A 59 8.07 11.33 19.98
N THR A 60 8.91 10.60 20.71
CA THR A 60 9.19 9.17 20.45
C THR A 60 7.91 8.34 20.36
N GLY A 61 7.77 7.59 19.26
CA GLY A 61 6.61 6.73 19.01
C GLY A 61 5.46 7.40 18.25
N LEU A 62 5.59 8.70 17.95
CA LEU A 62 4.70 9.43 17.05
C LEU A 62 5.34 9.59 15.67
N SER A 63 4.52 9.94 14.68
CA SER A 63 4.95 10.23 13.32
C SER A 63 4.17 11.41 12.78
N CYS A 64 4.80 12.17 11.88
CA CYS A 64 4.14 13.29 11.26
C CYS A 64 3.27 12.82 10.09
N PHE A 65 1.98 13.13 10.15
CA PHE A 65 0.99 12.78 9.12
C PHE A 65 0.42 14.03 8.47
N GLN A 66 0.09 13.93 7.17
CA GLN A 66 -0.50 15.01 6.37
C GLN A 66 0.33 16.30 6.26
N ALA A 67 1.62 16.28 6.64
CA ALA A 67 2.52 17.40 6.37
C ALA A 67 2.80 17.52 4.87
N THR A 68 2.72 18.73 4.35
CA THR A 68 3.08 19.07 2.97
C THR A 68 4.12 20.18 2.96
N ALA A 69 4.58 20.62 1.79
CA ALA A 69 5.49 21.76 1.69
C ALA A 69 4.85 23.07 2.19
N ASP A 70 3.52 23.18 2.11
CA ASP A 70 2.77 24.41 2.38
C ASP A 70 1.96 24.35 3.68
N SER A 71 1.86 23.18 4.32
CA SER A 71 1.04 22.97 5.52
C SER A 71 1.71 22.06 6.54
N ASN A 72 1.61 22.44 7.82
CA ASN A 72 1.99 21.57 8.93
C ASN A 72 1.09 20.34 8.97
N GLY A 73 1.68 19.20 9.30
CA GLY A 73 0.98 17.97 9.63
C GLY A 73 0.71 17.85 11.12
N CYS A 74 0.30 16.65 11.53
CA CYS A 74 0.01 16.33 12.92
C CYS A 74 0.84 15.14 13.43
N CYS A 75 1.40 15.27 14.63
CA CYS A 75 2.06 14.18 15.33
C CYS A 75 1.02 13.19 15.86
N LEU A 76 0.87 12.05 15.19
CA LEU A 76 -0.07 11.00 15.59
C LEU A 76 0.66 9.68 15.73
N LYS A 77 0.03 8.72 16.41
CA LYS A 77 0.57 7.37 16.53
C LYS A 77 0.23 6.57 15.27
N ALA A 78 1.20 5.83 14.74
CA ALA A 78 0.92 4.81 13.73
C ALA A 78 0.25 3.60 14.40
N LEU A 79 -0.87 3.15 13.84
CA LEU A 79 -1.73 2.12 14.42
C LEU A 79 -1.66 0.84 13.61
N LYS A 80 -1.60 -0.30 14.31
CA LYS A 80 -1.63 -1.62 13.67
C LYS A 80 -3.07 -2.02 13.32
N PRO A 81 -3.25 -3.01 12.43
CA PRO A 81 -4.55 -3.62 12.23
C PRO A 81 -5.20 -4.01 13.56
N ASN A 82 -6.48 -3.66 13.70
CA ASN A 82 -7.35 -3.84 14.87
C ASN A 82 -7.03 -2.97 16.10
N GLU A 83 -6.06 -2.05 16.03
CA GLU A 83 -5.90 -1.01 17.06
C GLU A 83 -6.96 0.08 16.93
N THR A 84 -7.41 0.60 18.07
CA THR A 84 -8.44 1.64 18.18
C THR A 84 -7.83 3.04 18.32
N GLY A 85 -8.64 4.07 18.10
CA GLY A 85 -8.25 5.48 18.25
C GLY A 85 -7.70 6.12 16.97
N CYS A 86 -7.95 5.52 15.81
CA CYS A 86 -7.58 6.15 14.54
C CYS A 86 -8.45 7.40 14.31
N LEU A 87 -7.85 8.45 13.76
CA LEU A 87 -8.53 9.68 13.36
C LEU A 87 -8.52 9.86 11.84
N ILE A 88 -7.52 9.28 11.18
CA ILE A 88 -7.29 9.33 9.74
C ILE A 88 -6.76 7.98 9.26
N ASP A 89 -7.02 7.63 8.00
CA ASP A 89 -6.57 6.37 7.41
C ASP A 89 -5.05 6.20 7.45
N ASP A 90 -4.29 7.29 7.32
CA ASP A 90 -2.84 7.22 7.23
C ASP A 90 -2.20 6.66 8.50
N GLN A 91 -2.85 6.81 9.66
CA GLN A 91 -2.41 6.18 10.91
C GLN A 91 -2.36 4.65 10.75
N CYS A 92 -3.37 4.07 10.10
CA CYS A 92 -3.48 2.64 9.83
C CYS A 92 -2.54 2.23 8.68
N LYS A 93 -2.59 2.97 7.56
CA LYS A 93 -1.84 2.66 6.34
C LYS A 93 -0.32 2.66 6.54
N ARG A 94 0.18 3.46 7.49
CA ARG A 94 1.61 3.46 7.84
C ARG A 94 2.12 2.10 8.29
N ALA A 95 1.31 1.34 9.04
CA ALA A 95 1.68 0.01 9.50
C ALA A 95 1.35 -1.07 8.45
N CYS A 96 0.23 -0.90 7.74
CA CYS A 96 -0.24 -1.85 6.75
C CYS A 96 -1.08 -1.14 5.69
N GLU A 97 -0.57 -1.05 4.47
CA GLU A 97 -1.19 -0.25 3.41
C GLU A 97 -2.60 -0.73 3.03
N SER A 98 -2.92 -2.01 3.25
CA SER A 98 -4.27 -2.55 3.06
C SER A 98 -5.16 -2.38 4.31
N THR A 99 -5.12 -1.21 4.95
CA THR A 99 -5.99 -0.86 6.08
C THR A 99 -6.59 0.53 5.93
N HIS A 100 -7.72 0.74 6.60
CA HIS A 100 -8.40 2.02 6.71
C HIS A 100 -8.93 2.23 8.12
N CYS A 101 -9.23 3.48 8.46
CA CYS A 101 -9.84 3.84 9.73
C CYS A 101 -11.36 3.71 9.62
N ASP A 102 -11.93 2.70 10.28
CA ASP A 102 -13.39 2.58 10.43
C ASP A 102 -13.86 3.42 11.62
N SER A 103 -14.63 4.47 11.33
CA SER A 103 -15.23 5.35 12.34
C SER A 103 -16.71 5.07 12.59
N THR A 104 -17.26 3.97 12.05
CA THR A 104 -18.68 3.63 12.22
C THR A 104 -19.01 3.16 13.64
N GLN A 105 -18.00 2.67 14.37
CA GLN A 105 -18.12 2.22 15.75
C GLN A 105 -17.86 3.36 16.75
N SER A 106 -18.27 3.15 18.01
CA SER A 106 -18.06 4.14 19.09
C SER A 106 -16.57 4.45 19.34
N GLN A 107 -15.69 3.50 19.03
CA GLN A 107 -14.25 3.70 18.99
C GLN A 107 -13.75 3.41 17.57
N PRO A 108 -13.23 4.43 16.87
CA PRO A 108 -12.64 4.22 15.55
C PRO A 108 -11.52 3.19 15.60
N ARG A 109 -11.43 2.33 14.59
CA ARG A 109 -10.46 1.22 14.56
C ARG A 109 -9.85 1.03 13.18
N CYS A 110 -8.58 0.66 13.14
CA CYS A 110 -7.94 0.24 11.90
C CYS A 110 -8.43 -1.15 11.46
N LEU A 111 -9.16 -1.24 10.35
CA LEU A 111 -9.63 -2.49 9.78
C LEU A 111 -8.86 -2.83 8.49
N CYS A 112 -8.80 -4.13 8.18
CA CYS A 112 -8.26 -4.59 6.91
C CYS A 112 -9.23 -4.30 5.77
N ASP A 113 -8.71 -3.96 4.60
CA ASP A 113 -9.54 -3.77 3.41
C ASP A 113 -10.24 -5.06 2.98
N THR A 114 -11.34 -4.92 2.23
CA THR A 114 -12.09 -6.04 1.67
C THR A 114 -11.19 -6.98 0.87
N GLY A 115 -11.33 -8.29 1.10
CA GLY A 115 -10.47 -9.31 0.47
C GLY A 115 -9.13 -9.53 1.17
N ARG A 116 -8.88 -8.85 2.31
CA ARG A 116 -7.84 -9.20 3.27
C ARG A 116 -8.46 -9.80 4.52
N HIS A 117 -7.65 -10.58 5.25
CA HIS A 117 -8.11 -11.32 6.42
C HIS A 117 -7.24 -10.99 7.62
N PHE A 118 -7.87 -10.57 8.72
CA PHE A 118 -7.20 -10.24 9.95
C PHE A 118 -6.69 -11.50 10.68
N LEU A 119 -5.41 -11.49 11.09
CA LEU A 119 -4.85 -12.44 12.04
C LEU A 119 -3.54 -11.92 12.66
N PHE A 120 -3.45 -11.89 13.99
CA PHE A 120 -2.27 -11.42 14.74
C PHE A 120 -1.80 -9.99 14.39
N ASN A 121 -2.74 -9.03 14.36
CA ASN A 121 -2.46 -7.63 14.02
C ASN A 121 -1.87 -7.45 12.62
N LYS A 122 -2.34 -8.29 11.68
CA LYS A 122 -1.90 -8.34 10.29
C LYS A 122 -3.09 -8.56 9.37
N CYS A 123 -3.02 -7.99 8.18
CA CYS A 123 -3.95 -8.18 7.09
C CYS A 123 -3.33 -9.12 6.06
N TRP A 124 -3.78 -10.37 6.10
CA TRP A 124 -3.32 -11.44 5.23
C TRP A 124 -4.03 -11.41 3.89
N LYS A 125 -3.30 -11.70 2.81
CA LYS A 125 -3.90 -11.89 1.48
C LYS A 125 -4.72 -13.18 1.37
N LYS A 126 -4.29 -14.21 2.10
CA LYS A 126 -4.92 -15.53 2.24
C LYS A 126 -4.60 -16.04 3.63
N CYS A 127 -5.51 -16.79 4.24
CA CYS A 127 -5.23 -17.38 5.56
C CYS A 127 -4.05 -18.36 5.49
N PRO A 128 -3.15 -18.33 6.48
CA PRO A 128 -1.97 -19.21 6.50
C PRO A 128 -2.35 -20.67 6.77
N GLU A 129 -1.44 -21.61 6.48
CA GLU A 129 -1.69 -23.06 6.61
C GLU A 129 -2.11 -23.51 8.01
N PHE A 130 -1.58 -22.83 9.04
CA PHE A 130 -1.91 -23.08 10.44
C PHE A 130 -3.28 -22.52 10.87
N ALA A 131 -3.99 -21.87 9.95
CA ALA A 131 -5.36 -21.38 10.10
C ALA A 131 -6.30 -22.12 9.14
N HIS A 132 -7.61 -22.00 9.37
CA HIS A 132 -8.62 -22.48 8.43
C HIS A 132 -8.50 -21.73 7.10
N PRO A 133 -8.67 -22.43 5.95
CA PRO A 133 -8.52 -21.81 4.64
C PRO A 133 -9.64 -20.79 4.38
N GLU A 134 -10.83 -21.06 4.90
CA GLU A 134 -11.99 -20.18 4.83
C GLU A 134 -11.96 -19.21 6.02
N PRO A 135 -11.92 -17.89 5.75
CA PRO A 135 -12.02 -16.88 6.80
C PRO A 135 -13.47 -16.74 7.27
N VAL A 136 -13.63 -16.30 8.52
CA VAL A 136 -14.94 -15.90 9.04
C VAL A 136 -15.16 -14.43 8.68
N VAL A 137 -16.32 -14.13 8.09
CA VAL A 137 -16.75 -12.77 7.75
C VAL A 137 -17.95 -12.41 8.61
N ASP A 138 -17.89 -11.26 9.28
CA ASP A 138 -19.01 -10.77 10.11
C ASP A 138 -20.04 -9.97 9.29
N ALA A 139 -21.06 -9.45 9.98
CA ALA A 139 -22.14 -8.69 9.36
C ALA A 139 -21.68 -7.34 8.75
N THR A 140 -20.55 -6.80 9.20
CA THR A 140 -19.99 -5.55 8.67
C THR A 140 -19.03 -5.80 7.49
N GLY A 141 -18.76 -7.07 7.19
CA GLY A 141 -17.85 -7.48 6.12
C GLY A 141 -16.39 -7.60 6.57
N PHE A 142 -16.10 -7.45 7.87
CA PHE A 142 -14.78 -7.67 8.42
C PHE A 142 -14.43 -9.17 8.38
N SER A 143 -13.28 -9.48 7.82
CA SER A 143 -12.84 -10.83 7.57
C SER A 143 -11.65 -11.20 8.44
N GLN A 144 -11.70 -12.35 9.10
CA GLN A 144 -10.64 -12.84 9.99
C GLN A 144 -10.33 -14.31 9.78
N CYS A 145 -9.06 -14.69 9.95
CA CYS A 145 -8.66 -16.09 9.93
C CYS A 145 -8.83 -16.72 11.31
N VAL A 146 -9.29 -17.97 11.36
CA VAL A 146 -9.41 -18.74 12.61
C VAL A 146 -8.28 -19.77 12.67
N LEU A 147 -7.58 -19.85 13.81
CA LEU A 147 -6.48 -20.78 13.99
C LEU A 147 -6.97 -22.23 14.09
N LYS A 148 -6.27 -23.15 13.43
CA LYS A 148 -6.44 -24.62 13.61
C LYS A 148 -5.62 -25.17 14.78
N VAL A 149 -4.57 -24.43 15.14
CA VAL A 149 -3.58 -24.80 16.16
C VAL A 149 -3.56 -23.75 17.26
N ASP A 150 -2.91 -24.03 18.39
CA ASP A 150 -2.75 -23.04 19.44
C ASP A 150 -1.89 -21.84 18.99
N SER A 151 -2.08 -20.69 19.66
CA SER A 151 -1.41 -19.44 19.31
C SER A 151 0.11 -19.51 19.39
N LYS A 152 0.66 -20.30 20.32
CA LYS A 152 2.12 -20.46 20.48
C LYS A 152 2.71 -21.23 19.31
N THR A 153 2.06 -22.31 18.87
CA THR A 153 2.46 -23.07 17.68
C THR A 153 2.40 -22.21 16.42
N ALA A 154 1.32 -21.45 16.24
CA ALA A 154 1.17 -20.51 15.12
C ALA A 154 2.27 -19.44 15.12
N MET A 155 2.55 -18.80 16.26
CA MET A 155 3.62 -17.81 16.38
C MET A 155 5.00 -18.41 16.12
N ASN A 156 5.26 -19.64 16.57
CA ASN A 156 6.51 -20.35 16.30
C ASN A 156 6.69 -20.64 14.80
N TYR A 157 5.62 -21.06 14.12
CA TYR A 157 5.61 -21.22 12.67
C TYR A 157 5.92 -19.89 11.98
N MET A 158 5.23 -18.81 12.39
CA MET A 158 5.45 -17.46 11.86
C MET A 158 6.90 -17.00 12.00
N ARG A 159 7.51 -17.26 13.16
CA ARG A 159 8.92 -16.93 13.42
C ARG A 159 9.86 -17.73 12.53
N ARG A 160 9.63 -19.04 12.38
CA ARG A 160 10.46 -19.96 11.58
C ARG A 160 10.43 -19.60 10.09
N PHE A 161 9.26 -19.28 9.55
CA PHE A 161 9.06 -19.03 8.12
C PHE A 161 8.90 -17.54 7.78
N ARG A 162 9.33 -16.64 8.67
CA ARG A 162 9.14 -15.17 8.56
C ARG A 162 9.49 -14.60 7.19
N ARG A 163 10.56 -15.08 6.56
CA ARG A 163 11.03 -14.58 5.25
C ARG A 163 10.06 -14.94 4.12
N GLN A 164 9.53 -16.16 4.14
CA GLN A 164 8.63 -16.67 3.11
C GLN A 164 7.26 -16.00 3.18
N MET A 165 6.79 -15.67 4.39
CA MET A 165 5.48 -15.06 4.60
C MET A 165 5.46 -13.53 4.48
N ARG A 166 6.61 -12.86 4.31
CA ARG A 166 6.70 -11.38 4.32
C ARG A 166 5.80 -10.71 3.28
N SER A 167 5.56 -11.37 2.14
CA SER A 167 4.70 -10.86 1.06
C SER A 167 3.23 -11.26 1.19
N ASN A 168 2.90 -12.11 2.17
CA ASN A 168 1.55 -12.67 2.36
C ASN A 168 0.68 -11.82 3.30
N PHE A 169 1.27 -10.85 3.97
CA PHE A 169 0.57 -9.90 4.82
C PHE A 169 1.33 -8.57 4.85
N CYS A 170 0.62 -7.53 5.28
CA CYS A 170 1.21 -6.52 6.15
C CYS A 170 0.71 -6.81 7.58
#